data_AF-A0A1Y1ITU2-F1
#
_entry.id   AF-A0A1Y1ITU2-F1
#
_cell.length_a   1.000
_cell.length_b   1.000
_cell.length_c   1.000
_cell.angle_alpha   90.00
_cell.angle_beta   90.00
_cell.angle_gamma   90.00
#
_symmetry.space_group_name_H-M   'P 1'
#
loop_
_entity.id
_entity.type
_entity.pdbx_description
1 polymer ?
#
loop_
_entity_poly.entity_id
_entity_poly.type
_entity_poly.pdbx_seq_one_letter_code
_entity_poly.pdbx_strand_id
1 'polypeptide(L)'
;MQQPKGYEQGGPNVVCHLKRTLYGLRQAPRAWHMRLKEELGNFEFVASMADAALFTGIVAGERVYIVVWVDDILVAARGAERIAKVKAHLGEKFDVRDLGEAKYFLGMELARDREARTRKLTQKKLTGEVVGRRPDIAQAVGALVRLMAGPTEEHWRAALGVVRYLAGTAEDGVKFGGSGETLIAYCDADYAGDVDTKRSTTGYVFLMYGGAVSWSR
;
A
#
# COMPACT_ATOMS: atom_id res chain seq x y z
N MET A 1 -2.07 4.97 35.44
CA MET A 1 -3.10 5.17 34.39
C MET A 1 -4.09 6.19 34.92
N GLN A 2 -4.42 7.21 34.14
CA GLN A 2 -5.45 8.20 34.48
C GLN A 2 -6.71 7.94 33.65
N GLN A 3 -7.86 8.36 34.14
CA GLN A 3 -9.11 8.26 33.39
C GLN A 3 -9.07 9.16 32.15
N PRO A 4 -9.73 8.76 31.04
CA PRO A 4 -9.88 9.64 29.88
C PRO A 4 -10.64 10.90 30.25
N LYS A 5 -10.19 12.05 29.75
CA LYS A 5 -10.88 13.33 29.96
C LYS A 5 -12.34 13.24 29.51
N GLY A 6 -13.27 13.62 30.38
CA GLY A 6 -14.72 13.62 30.11
C GLY A 6 -15.45 12.31 30.44
N TYR A 7 -14.74 11.30 30.98
CA TYR A 7 -15.31 10.02 31.41
C TYR A 7 -14.98 9.70 32.88
N GLU A 8 -14.61 10.70 33.68
CA GLU A 8 -14.25 10.53 35.08
C GLU A 8 -15.47 10.10 35.91
N GLN A 9 -15.44 8.87 36.44
CA GLN A 9 -16.45 8.35 37.36
C GLN A 9 -15.77 7.63 38.53
N GLY A 10 -16.31 7.71 39.74
CA GLY A 10 -15.82 6.92 40.88
C GLY A 10 -14.51 7.39 41.54
N GLY A 11 -14.06 8.62 41.26
CA GLY A 11 -12.92 9.27 41.93
C GLY A 11 -11.58 9.14 41.21
N PRO A 12 -10.50 9.78 41.69
CA PRO A 12 -9.23 9.92 40.94
C PRO A 12 -8.40 8.64 40.82
N ASN A 13 -8.66 7.64 41.67
CA ASN A 13 -7.87 6.39 41.75
C ASN A 13 -8.52 5.19 41.06
N VAL A 14 -9.61 5.39 40.31
CA VAL A 14 -10.20 4.33 39.48
C VAL A 14 -9.82 4.50 38.03
N VAL A 15 -9.86 3.40 37.28
CA VAL A 15 -9.55 3.35 35.85
C VAL A 15 -10.64 2.58 35.11
N CYS A 16 -10.91 2.95 33.86
CA CYS A 16 -11.89 2.25 33.04
C CYS A 16 -11.35 0.86 32.63
N HIS A 17 -12.11 -0.20 32.94
CA HIS A 17 -11.82 -1.53 32.46
C HIS A 17 -12.39 -1.74 31.05
N LEU A 18 -11.50 -1.92 30.07
CA LEU A 18 -11.86 -2.15 28.68
C LEU A 18 -12.41 -3.57 28.48
N LYS A 19 -13.71 -3.67 28.18
CA LYS A 19 -14.37 -4.95 27.86
C LYS A 19 -14.11 -5.45 26.44
N ARG A 20 -13.64 -4.57 25.54
CA ARG A 20 -13.30 -4.84 24.13
C ARG A 20 -12.06 -4.07 23.75
N THR A 21 -11.34 -4.51 22.73
CA THR A 21 -10.18 -3.77 22.21
C THR A 21 -10.62 -2.51 21.47
N LEU A 22 -9.95 -1.39 21.72
CA LEU A 22 -10.10 -0.15 20.97
C LEU A 22 -9.02 -0.03 19.89
N TYR A 23 -9.34 0.74 18.84
CA TYR A 23 -8.37 1.14 17.85
C TYR A 23 -7.17 1.87 18.49
N GLY A 24 -5.97 1.65 17.96
CA GLY A 24 -4.73 2.23 18.48
C GLY A 24 -4.08 1.47 19.64
N LEU A 25 -4.75 0.48 20.23
CA LEU A 25 -4.10 -0.41 21.20
C LEU A 25 -3.19 -1.41 20.48
N ARG A 26 -2.00 -1.67 21.05
CA ARG A 26 -1.02 -2.63 20.49
C ARG A 26 -1.62 -4.03 20.27
N GLN A 27 -2.56 -4.45 21.11
CA GLN A 27 -3.24 -5.74 21.02
C GLN A 27 -4.44 -5.77 20.07
N ALA A 28 -4.97 -4.62 19.66
CA ALA A 28 -6.20 -4.56 18.86
C ALA A 28 -6.08 -5.28 17.50
N PRO A 29 -4.99 -5.13 16.72
CA PRO A 29 -4.86 -5.84 15.44
C PRO A 29 -4.85 -7.37 15.63
N ARG A 30 -4.23 -7.85 16.71
CA ARG A 30 -4.18 -9.29 17.01
C ARG A 30 -5.55 -9.82 17.41
N ALA A 31 -6.27 -9.09 18.27
CA ALA A 31 -7.62 -9.48 18.69
C ALA A 31 -8.60 -9.50 17.50
N TRP A 32 -8.50 -8.49 16.62
CA TRP A 32 -9.23 -8.45 15.36
C TRP A 32 -8.94 -9.66 14.48
N HIS A 33 -7.65 -9.94 14.22
CA HIS A 33 -7.26 -11.08 13.39
C HIS A 33 -7.72 -12.42 13.96
N MET A 34 -7.65 -12.61 15.29
CA MET A 34 -8.16 -13.82 15.94
C MET A 34 -9.67 -13.97 15.75
N ARG A 35 -10.42 -12.88 15.91
CA ARG A 35 -11.88 -12.89 15.72
C ARG A 35 -12.27 -13.20 14.27
N LEU A 36 -11.57 -12.61 13.31
CA LEU A 36 -11.81 -12.88 11.89
C LEU A 36 -11.45 -14.32 11.53
N LYS A 37 -10.30 -14.82 12.03
CA LYS A 37 -9.86 -16.20 11.81
C LYS A 37 -10.87 -17.22 12.33
N GLU A 38 -11.45 -16.98 13.51
CA GLU A 38 -12.50 -17.82 14.08
C GLU A 38 -13.74 -17.87 13.18
N GLU A 39 -14.25 -16.72 12.73
CA GLU A 39 -15.40 -16.67 11.83
C GLU A 39 -15.13 -17.31 10.46
N LEU A 40 -13.95 -17.07 9.88
CA LEU A 40 -13.53 -17.76 8.67
C LEU A 40 -13.44 -19.29 8.87
N GLY A 41 -12.97 -19.73 10.04
CA GLY A 41 -12.96 -21.14 10.42
C GLY A 41 -14.36 -21.76 10.49
N ASN A 42 -15.35 -21.02 11.00
CA ASN A 42 -16.76 -21.43 11.01
C ASN A 42 -17.36 -21.56 9.60
N PHE A 43 -16.71 -20.94 8.60
CA PHE A 43 -17.08 -21.01 7.19
C PHE A 43 -16.15 -21.91 6.37
N GLU A 44 -15.46 -22.85 7.03
CA GLU A 44 -14.56 -23.87 6.44
C GLU A 44 -13.33 -23.29 5.72
N PHE A 45 -12.91 -22.08 6.08
CA PHE A 45 -11.62 -21.52 5.66
C PHE A 45 -10.53 -21.84 6.67
N VAL A 46 -9.36 -22.21 6.14
CA VAL A 46 -8.16 -22.50 6.92
C VAL A 46 -7.05 -21.56 6.51
N ALA A 47 -6.33 -21.00 7.50
CA ALA A 47 -5.14 -20.20 7.25
C ALA A 47 -4.03 -21.05 6.61
N SER A 48 -3.33 -20.49 5.62
CA SER A 48 -2.22 -21.13 4.95
C SER A 48 -1.04 -21.30 5.89
N MET A 49 -0.28 -22.39 5.71
CA MET A 49 0.98 -22.61 6.43
C MET A 49 2.09 -21.66 5.97
N ALA A 50 2.02 -21.15 4.74
CA ALA A 50 3.02 -20.25 4.19
C ALA A 50 2.82 -18.81 4.65
N ASP A 51 1.57 -18.41 4.89
CA ASP A 51 1.21 -17.04 5.30
C ASP A 51 -0.11 -17.06 6.08
N ALA A 52 -0.09 -16.57 7.33
CA ALA A 52 -1.26 -16.51 8.19
C ALA A 52 -2.33 -15.50 7.71
N ALA A 53 -1.96 -14.56 6.82
CA ALA A 53 -2.88 -13.63 6.18
C ALA A 53 -3.68 -14.24 5.02
N LEU A 54 -3.22 -15.38 4.49
CA LEU A 54 -3.89 -16.10 3.41
C LEU A 54 -4.76 -17.22 3.97
N PHE A 55 -6.04 -17.20 3.63
CA PHE A 55 -7.01 -18.25 3.96
C PHE A 55 -7.47 -18.95 2.69
N THR A 56 -7.67 -20.25 2.79
CA THR A 56 -8.20 -21.07 1.70
C THR A 56 -9.36 -21.91 2.18
N GLY A 57 -10.41 -21.99 1.37
CA GLY A 57 -11.61 -22.77 1.65
C GLY A 57 -12.23 -23.29 0.36
N ILE A 58 -13.22 -24.18 0.48
CA ILE A 58 -14.01 -24.68 -0.65
C ILE A 58 -15.41 -24.13 -0.52
N VAL A 59 -15.91 -23.44 -1.55
CA VAL A 59 -17.28 -22.91 -1.58
C VAL A 59 -17.93 -23.35 -2.88
N ALA A 60 -19.06 -24.04 -2.78
CA ALA A 60 -19.77 -24.62 -3.93
C ALA A 60 -18.82 -25.45 -4.83
N GLY A 61 -18.04 -26.35 -4.21
CA GLY A 61 -17.17 -27.31 -4.88
C GLY A 61 -15.86 -26.76 -5.49
N GLU A 62 -15.60 -25.45 -5.38
CA GLU A 62 -14.40 -24.83 -5.96
C GLU A 62 -13.63 -24.04 -4.90
N ARG A 63 -12.33 -23.88 -5.15
CA ARG A 63 -11.43 -23.21 -4.21
C ARG A 63 -11.64 -21.70 -4.21
N VAL A 64 -11.67 -21.13 -3.00
CA VAL A 64 -11.70 -19.70 -2.74
C VAL A 64 -10.49 -19.32 -1.90
N TYR A 65 -9.91 -18.18 -2.23
CA TYR A 65 -8.79 -17.57 -1.52
C TYR A 65 -9.24 -16.25 -0.90
N ILE A 66 -8.85 -16.02 0.35
CA ILE A 66 -9.08 -14.77 1.06
C ILE A 66 -7.73 -14.28 1.57
N VAL A 67 -7.33 -13.07 1.19
CA VAL A 67 -6.14 -12.40 1.73
C VAL A 67 -6.60 -11.28 2.64
N VAL A 68 -6.12 -11.27 3.87
CA VAL A 68 -6.49 -10.29 4.89
C VAL A 68 -5.29 -9.43 5.24
N TRP A 69 -5.48 -8.12 5.22
CA TRP A 69 -4.52 -7.16 5.74
C TRP A 69 -5.21 -6.16 6.65
N VAL A 70 -5.09 -6.39 7.96
CA VAL A 70 -5.83 -5.61 8.97
C VAL A 70 -7.32 -5.57 8.61
N ASP A 71 -7.85 -4.43 8.17
CA ASP A 71 -9.26 -4.24 7.85
C ASP A 71 -9.58 -4.46 6.35
N ASP A 72 -8.55 -4.59 5.51
CA ASP A 72 -8.70 -4.83 4.07
C ASP A 72 -8.76 -6.34 3.77
N ILE A 73 -9.81 -6.76 3.06
CA ILE A 73 -10.03 -8.17 2.70
C ILE A 73 -10.16 -8.30 1.17
N LEU A 74 -9.29 -9.10 0.56
CA LEU A 74 -9.36 -9.46 -0.85
C LEU A 74 -9.86 -10.90 -1.02
N VAL A 75 -11.00 -11.07 -1.69
CA VAL A 75 -11.57 -12.39 -1.99
C VAL A 75 -11.36 -12.73 -3.46
N ALA A 76 -10.73 -13.88 -3.73
CA ALA A 76 -10.51 -14.40 -5.08
C ALA A 76 -11.15 -15.79 -5.24
N ALA A 77 -12.05 -15.92 -6.20
CA ALA A 77 -12.73 -17.17 -6.51
C ALA A 77 -13.01 -17.30 -8.02
N ARG A 78 -13.32 -18.53 -8.44
CA ARG A 78 -13.89 -18.78 -9.76
C ARG A 78 -15.39 -18.47 -9.75
N GLY A 79 -15.77 -17.37 -10.40
CA GLY A 79 -17.17 -16.93 -10.51
C GLY A 79 -17.61 -16.02 -9.36
N ALA A 80 -18.58 -15.16 -9.65
CA ALA A 80 -19.04 -14.12 -8.71
C ALA A 80 -19.93 -14.67 -7.58
N GLU A 81 -20.65 -15.76 -7.81
CA GLU A 81 -21.54 -16.39 -6.82
C GLU A 81 -20.80 -16.77 -5.52
N ARG A 82 -19.61 -17.35 -5.63
CA ARG A 82 -18.79 -17.75 -4.47
C ARG A 82 -18.28 -16.54 -3.70
N ILE A 83 -17.91 -15.48 -4.43
CA ILE A 83 -17.52 -14.20 -3.82
C ILE A 83 -18.71 -13.62 -3.05
N ALA A 84 -19.92 -13.66 -3.63
CA ALA A 84 -21.13 -13.18 -2.97
C ALA A 84 -21.46 -13.97 -1.70
N LYS A 85 -21.29 -15.30 -1.69
CA LYS A 85 -21.47 -16.13 -0.49
C LYS A 85 -20.51 -15.75 0.64
N VAL A 86 -19.23 -15.56 0.32
CA VAL A 86 -18.23 -15.10 1.30
C VAL A 86 -18.57 -13.71 1.82
N LYS A 87 -18.95 -12.78 0.93
CA LYS A 87 -19.35 -11.41 1.31
C LYS A 87 -20.58 -11.41 2.21
N ALA A 88 -21.60 -12.21 1.91
CA ALA A 88 -22.80 -12.33 2.73
C ALA A 88 -22.46 -12.84 4.13
N HIS A 89 -21.66 -13.91 4.23
CA HIS A 89 -21.23 -14.44 5.52
C HIS A 89 -20.45 -13.41 6.35
N LEU A 90 -19.49 -12.71 5.73
CA LEU A 90 -18.74 -11.66 6.42
C LEU A 90 -19.63 -10.48 6.82
N GLY A 91 -20.58 -10.08 5.97
CA GLY A 91 -21.52 -8.99 6.24
C GLY A 91 -22.55 -9.28 7.34
N GLU A 92 -22.82 -10.56 7.63
CA GLU A 92 -23.65 -10.95 8.79
C GLU A 92 -22.93 -10.73 10.13
N LYS A 93 -21.60 -10.80 10.14
CA LYS A 93 -20.77 -10.78 11.35
C LYS A 93 -20.04 -9.47 11.58
N PHE A 94 -19.74 -8.76 10.50
CA PHE A 94 -18.92 -7.56 10.49
C PHE A 94 -19.58 -6.47 9.64
N ASP A 95 -19.31 -5.22 9.98
CA ASP A 95 -19.66 -4.09 9.12
C ASP A 95 -18.69 -4.04 7.94
N VAL A 96 -19.12 -4.58 6.79
CA VAL A 96 -18.28 -4.75 5.60
C VAL A 96 -18.71 -3.79 4.50
N ARG A 97 -17.76 -2.98 4.02
CA ARG A 97 -17.93 -2.17 2.82
C ARG A 97 -17.43 -2.92 1.58
N ASP A 98 -18.35 -3.25 0.67
CA ASP A 98 -17.98 -3.83 -0.62
C ASP A 98 -17.45 -2.75 -1.59
N LEU A 99 -16.22 -2.94 -2.07
CA LEU A 99 -15.56 -2.05 -3.05
C LEU A 99 -15.67 -2.55 -4.50
N GLY A 100 -16.38 -3.67 -4.73
CA GLY A 100 -16.57 -4.26 -6.05
C GLY A 100 -15.37 -5.08 -6.54
N GLU A 101 -15.11 -5.04 -7.85
CA GLU A 101 -13.93 -5.73 -8.41
C GLU A 101 -12.65 -5.00 -7.99
N ALA A 102 -11.71 -5.76 -7.42
CA ALA A 102 -10.48 -5.22 -6.88
C ALA A 102 -9.64 -4.54 -7.98
N LYS A 103 -9.50 -3.22 -7.89
CA LYS A 103 -8.61 -2.40 -8.71
C LYS A 103 -7.34 -1.99 -7.96
N TYR A 104 -7.41 -1.96 -6.62
CA TYR A 104 -6.31 -1.61 -5.73
C TYR A 104 -6.35 -2.50 -4.50
N PHE A 105 -5.19 -2.97 -4.05
CA PHE A 105 -5.02 -3.68 -2.78
C PHE A 105 -3.59 -3.45 -2.27
N LEU A 106 -3.43 -2.94 -1.05
CA LEU A 106 -2.13 -2.71 -0.39
C LEU A 106 -1.12 -1.91 -1.23
N GLY A 107 -1.58 -0.81 -1.84
CA GLY A 107 -0.73 0.03 -2.68
C GLY A 107 -0.40 -0.58 -4.05
N MET A 108 -0.94 -1.75 -4.37
CA MET A 108 -0.81 -2.38 -5.68
C MET A 108 -2.07 -2.15 -6.50
N GLU A 109 -1.88 -1.78 -7.75
CA GLU A 109 -2.90 -1.70 -8.80
C GLU A 109 -3.11 -3.07 -9.43
N LEU A 110 -4.36 -3.51 -9.49
CA LEU A 110 -4.77 -4.72 -10.18
C LEU A 110 -5.54 -4.35 -11.45
N ALA A 111 -5.03 -4.78 -12.58
CA ALA A 111 -5.74 -4.73 -13.85
C ALA A 111 -6.03 -6.15 -14.34
N ARG A 112 -7.25 -6.37 -14.82
CA ARG A 112 -7.68 -7.66 -15.35
C ARG A 112 -8.26 -7.46 -16.74
N ASP A 113 -7.67 -8.17 -17.69
CA ASP A 113 -8.20 -8.26 -19.05
C ASP A 113 -8.88 -9.62 -19.23
N ARG A 114 -10.19 -9.59 -19.47
CA ARG A 114 -10.99 -10.82 -19.62
C ARG A 114 -10.90 -11.41 -21.01
N GLU A 115 -10.68 -10.59 -22.02
CA GLU A 115 -10.53 -11.04 -23.41
C GLU A 115 -9.17 -11.68 -23.61
N ALA A 116 -8.10 -11.00 -23.19
CA ALA A 116 -6.74 -11.52 -23.25
C ALA A 116 -6.44 -12.57 -22.15
N ARG A 117 -7.37 -12.76 -21.20
CA ARG A 117 -7.22 -13.64 -20.02
C ARG A 117 -5.96 -13.34 -19.19
N THR A 118 -5.52 -12.08 -19.16
CA THR A 118 -4.34 -11.65 -18.40
C THR A 118 -4.73 -10.93 -17.12
N ARG A 119 -3.81 -10.95 -16.15
CA ARG A 119 -3.86 -10.14 -14.94
C ARG A 119 -2.53 -9.41 -14.81
N LYS A 120 -2.59 -8.13 -14.48
CA LYS A 120 -1.42 -7.29 -14.31
C LYS A 120 -1.46 -6.66 -12.94
N LEU A 121 -0.35 -6.76 -12.22
CA LEU A 121 -0.13 -6.12 -10.94
C LEU A 121 0.91 -5.01 -11.15
N THR A 122 0.64 -3.79 -10.68
CA THR A 122 1.60 -2.69 -10.77
C THR A 122 1.61 -1.87 -9.48
N GLN A 123 2.64 -1.06 -9.27
CA GLN A 123 2.71 -0.08 -8.18
C GLN A 123 2.92 1.34 -8.73
N LYS A 124 2.35 1.61 -9.92
CA LYS A 124 2.60 2.84 -10.67
C LYS A 124 2.28 4.09 -9.84
N LYS A 125 1.16 4.08 -9.12
CA LYS A 125 0.76 5.19 -8.23
C LYS A 125 1.76 5.44 -7.10
N LEU A 126 2.21 4.40 -6.41
CA LEU A 126 3.19 4.53 -5.33
C LEU A 126 4.49 5.15 -5.85
N THR A 127 4.99 4.64 -6.97
CA THR A 127 6.17 5.19 -7.65
C THR A 127 5.98 6.67 -7.98
N GLY A 128 4.84 7.03 -8.57
CA GLY A 128 4.52 8.42 -8.91
C GLY A 128 4.46 9.33 -7.69
N GLU A 129 3.85 8.88 -6.59
CA GLU A 129 3.77 9.65 -5.34
C GLU A 129 5.14 9.86 -4.69
N VAL A 130 6.00 8.84 -4.69
CA VAL A 130 7.35 8.93 -4.14
C VAL A 130 8.21 9.89 -4.96
N VAL A 131 8.21 9.73 -6.28
CA VAL A 131 8.96 10.60 -7.21
C VAL A 131 8.43 12.04 -7.18
N GLY A 132 7.10 12.22 -7.14
CA GLY A 132 6.45 13.52 -7.09
C GLY A 132 6.62 14.27 -5.76
N ARG A 133 7.12 13.62 -4.70
CA ARG A 133 7.46 14.26 -3.42
C ARG A 133 8.96 14.50 -3.26
N ARG A 134 9.80 13.72 -3.97
CA ARG A 134 11.26 13.72 -3.80
C ARG A 134 11.95 13.68 -5.18
N PRO A 135 12.24 14.84 -5.80
CA PRO A 135 12.86 14.91 -7.12
C PRO A 135 14.25 14.27 -7.14
N ASP A 136 14.97 14.39 -6.03
CA ASP A 136 16.31 13.88 -5.78
C ASP A 136 16.45 12.35 -5.91
N ILE A 137 15.37 11.59 -5.71
CA ILE A 137 15.36 10.12 -5.90
C ILE A 137 14.69 9.65 -7.20
N ALA A 138 14.16 10.57 -8.01
CA ALA A 138 13.43 10.25 -9.24
C ALA A 138 14.23 9.34 -10.19
N GLN A 139 15.54 9.61 -10.30
CA GLN A 139 16.44 8.83 -11.14
C GLN A 139 16.67 7.41 -10.59
N ALA A 140 16.87 7.27 -9.29
CA ALA A 140 17.12 5.96 -8.68
C ALA A 140 15.85 5.09 -8.69
N VAL A 141 14.72 5.65 -8.28
CA VAL A 141 13.43 4.96 -8.24
C VAL A 141 12.99 4.54 -9.65
N GLY A 142 13.10 5.43 -10.63
CA GLY A 142 12.70 5.10 -12.00
C GLY A 142 13.54 3.98 -12.62
N ALA A 143 14.81 3.84 -12.25
CA ALA A 143 15.64 2.71 -12.69
C ALA A 143 15.20 1.39 -12.05
N LEU A 144 14.99 1.39 -10.73
CA LEU A 144 14.53 0.21 -9.99
C LEU A 144 13.18 -0.32 -10.49
N VAL A 145 12.26 0.59 -10.82
CA VAL A 145 10.91 0.24 -11.31
C VAL A 145 10.97 -0.51 -12.65
N ARG A 146 11.93 -0.19 -13.53
CA ARG A 146 12.11 -0.91 -14.80
C ARG A 146 12.56 -2.36 -14.59
N LEU A 147 13.24 -2.64 -13.48
CA LEU A 147 13.81 -3.95 -13.15
C LEU A 147 12.85 -4.82 -12.32
N MET A 148 11.65 -4.33 -12.00
CA MET A 148 10.66 -5.05 -11.18
C MET A 148 10.18 -6.37 -11.79
N ALA A 149 10.29 -6.56 -13.11
CA ALA A 149 9.89 -7.81 -13.75
C ALA A 149 10.81 -8.99 -13.40
N GLY A 150 12.05 -8.73 -12.99
CA GLY A 150 13.04 -9.73 -12.62
C GLY A 150 14.07 -9.17 -11.63
N PRO A 151 13.68 -8.92 -10.36
CA PRO A 151 14.56 -8.32 -9.38
C PRO A 151 15.69 -9.29 -8.96
N THR A 152 16.91 -8.77 -8.87
CA THR A 152 18.08 -9.50 -8.34
C THR A 152 18.40 -9.02 -6.92
N GLU A 153 19.33 -9.70 -6.24
CA GLU A 153 19.80 -9.25 -4.93
C GLU A 153 20.49 -7.88 -5.00
N GLU A 154 21.10 -7.54 -6.14
CA GLU A 154 21.67 -6.22 -6.38
C GLU A 154 20.59 -5.15 -6.45
N HIS A 155 19.48 -5.41 -7.16
CA HIS A 155 18.34 -4.50 -7.22
C HIS A 155 17.72 -4.28 -5.84
N TRP A 156 17.66 -5.34 -5.01
CA TRP A 156 17.22 -5.25 -3.62
C TRP A 156 18.12 -4.36 -2.77
N ARG A 157 19.45 -4.52 -2.86
CA ARG A 157 20.41 -3.67 -2.14
C ARG A 157 20.31 -2.21 -2.59
N ALA A 158 20.14 -1.96 -3.88
CA ALA A 158 19.93 -0.62 -4.42
C ALA A 158 18.62 0.01 -3.91
N ALA A 159 17.52 -0.75 -3.88
CA ALA A 159 16.26 -0.29 -3.30
C ALA A 159 16.38 0.02 -1.81
N LEU A 160 17.07 -0.82 -1.03
CA LEU A 160 17.39 -0.53 0.38
C LEU A 160 18.24 0.72 0.53
N GLY A 161 19.15 0.99 -0.41
CA GLY A 161 19.93 2.23 -0.46
C GLY A 161 19.04 3.47 -0.58
N VAL A 162 18.04 3.44 -1.48
CA VAL A 162 17.05 4.53 -1.61
C VAL A 162 16.26 4.72 -0.32
N VAL A 163 15.80 3.64 0.32
CA VAL A 163 15.07 3.71 1.59
C VAL A 163 15.93 4.28 2.72
N ARG A 164 17.20 3.87 2.82
CA ARG A 164 18.15 4.42 3.82
C ARG A 164 18.41 5.90 3.60
N TYR A 165 18.58 6.32 2.35
CA TYR A 165 18.74 7.71 1.99
C TYR A 165 17.51 8.53 2.40
N LEU A 166 16.30 8.07 2.09
CA LEU A 166 15.05 8.70 2.53
C LEU A 166 14.96 8.81 4.06
N ALA A 167 15.34 7.75 4.79
CA ALA A 167 15.35 7.78 6.25
C ALA A 167 16.34 8.81 6.81
N GLY A 168 17.52 8.97 6.19
CA GLY A 168 18.52 9.95 6.61
C GLY A 168 18.20 11.39 6.24
N THR A 169 17.30 11.60 5.29
CA THR A 169 16.90 12.91 4.74
C THR A 169 15.40 13.18 4.97
N ALA A 170 14.84 12.61 6.04
CA ALA A 170 13.42 12.68 6.32
C ALA A 170 12.94 14.11 6.64
N GLU A 171 13.84 14.93 7.21
CA GLU A 171 13.59 16.33 7.57
C GLU A 171 13.98 17.31 6.46
N ASP A 172 14.60 16.83 5.38
CA ASP A 172 14.96 17.68 4.25
C ASP A 172 13.69 18.06 3.46
N GLY A 173 13.58 19.34 3.14
CA GLY A 173 12.42 19.88 2.42
C GLY A 173 12.82 20.94 1.41
N VAL A 174 11.93 21.18 0.44
CA VAL A 174 12.09 22.27 -0.53
C VAL A 174 11.80 23.59 0.18
N LYS A 175 12.80 24.47 0.23
CA LYS A 175 12.66 25.80 0.83
C LYS A 175 12.28 26.83 -0.23
N PHE A 176 11.22 27.58 0.04
CA PHE A 176 10.80 28.74 -0.74
C PHE A 176 11.13 30.01 0.04
N GLY A 177 11.52 31.08 -0.64
CA GLY A 177 11.77 32.37 0.02
C GLY A 177 12.74 33.32 -0.69
N GLY A 178 13.18 32.99 -1.91
CA GLY A 178 13.92 33.94 -2.74
C GLY A 178 13.00 35.02 -3.30
N SER A 179 13.56 36.20 -3.61
CA SER A 179 12.83 37.35 -4.21
C SER A 179 12.48 37.16 -5.70
N GLY A 180 12.55 35.93 -6.21
CA GLY A 180 12.32 35.60 -7.63
C GLY A 180 10.92 35.06 -7.86
N GLU A 181 10.02 35.91 -8.35
CA GLU A 181 8.69 35.51 -8.85
C GLU A 181 8.76 34.80 -10.22
N THR A 182 9.91 34.86 -10.88
CA THR A 182 10.12 34.28 -12.21
C THR A 182 10.19 32.76 -12.15
N LEU A 183 9.41 32.10 -13.00
CA LEU A 183 9.48 30.67 -13.24
C LEU A 183 10.76 30.35 -14.02
N ILE A 184 11.67 29.56 -13.43
CA ILE A 184 12.90 29.09 -14.08
C ILE A 184 12.73 27.62 -14.42
N ALA A 185 13.02 27.23 -15.66
CA ALA A 185 12.89 25.86 -16.13
C ALA A 185 14.25 25.29 -16.51
N TYR A 186 14.55 24.10 -16.01
CA TYR A 186 15.66 23.27 -16.47
C TYR A 186 15.10 22.01 -17.11
N CYS A 187 15.66 21.61 -18.25
CA CYS A 187 15.34 20.38 -18.95
C CYS A 187 16.66 19.71 -19.32
N ASP A 188 16.73 18.41 -19.09
CA ASP A 188 17.88 17.60 -19.49
C ASP A 188 17.38 16.34 -20.22
N ALA A 189 18.15 15.89 -21.20
CA ALA A 189 17.84 14.71 -21.97
C ALA A 189 19.12 13.89 -22.17
N ASP A 190 19.06 12.63 -21.74
CA ASP A 190 20.13 11.67 -21.89
C ASP A 190 19.78 10.69 -23.02
N TYR A 191 20.63 10.63 -24.05
CA TYR A 191 20.50 9.72 -25.18
C TYR A 191 21.36 8.47 -24.95
N ALA A 192 20.73 7.30 -24.94
CA ALA A 192 21.39 6.00 -24.78
C ALA A 192 22.13 5.76 -23.44
N GLY A 193 21.97 6.65 -22.45
CA GLY A 193 22.43 6.42 -21.07
C GLY A 193 21.70 5.29 -20.35
N ASP A 194 20.50 4.90 -20.81
CA ASP A 194 19.92 3.60 -20.48
C ASP A 194 20.67 2.52 -21.29
N VAL A 195 21.63 1.85 -20.65
CA VAL A 195 22.48 0.84 -21.28
C VAL A 195 21.67 -0.35 -21.77
N ASP A 196 20.56 -0.66 -21.09
CA ASP A 196 19.74 -1.85 -21.34
C ASP A 196 18.73 -1.61 -22.47
N THR A 197 18.06 -0.47 -22.48
CA THR A 197 16.97 -0.19 -23.44
C THR A 197 17.37 0.76 -24.57
N LYS A 198 18.49 1.49 -24.41
CA LYS A 198 18.97 2.55 -25.31
C LYS A 198 17.93 3.63 -25.62
N ARG A 199 16.88 3.73 -24.81
CA ARG A 199 15.84 4.76 -24.95
C ARG A 199 16.33 6.07 -24.37
N SER A 200 15.99 7.17 -25.04
CA SER A 200 16.20 8.50 -24.50
C SER A 200 15.37 8.70 -23.24
N THR A 201 15.97 9.28 -22.20
CA THR A 201 15.26 9.72 -21.00
C THR A 201 15.31 11.23 -20.90
N THR A 202 14.17 11.89 -20.66
CA THR A 202 14.09 13.34 -20.51
C THR A 202 13.55 13.66 -19.12
N GLY A 203 14.20 14.57 -18.42
CA GLY A 203 13.75 15.10 -17.14
C GLY A 203 13.60 16.62 -17.20
N TYR A 204 12.75 17.16 -16.34
CA TYR A 204 12.63 18.60 -16.16
C TYR A 204 12.42 18.97 -14.69
N VAL A 205 12.80 20.20 -14.34
CA VAL A 205 12.45 20.83 -13.08
C VAL A 205 12.14 22.31 -13.30
N PHE A 206 11.01 22.74 -12.74
CA PHE A 206 10.58 24.12 -12.67
C PHE A 206 10.82 24.65 -11.26
N LEU A 207 11.49 25.79 -11.15
CA LEU A 207 11.75 26.50 -9.91
C LEU A 207 10.95 27.80 -9.86
N MET A 208 10.41 28.12 -8.68
CA MET A 208 9.78 29.41 -8.37
C MET A 208 10.14 29.77 -6.93
N TYR A 209 10.42 31.05 -6.64
CA TYR A 209 10.87 31.50 -5.31
C TYR A 209 12.11 30.76 -4.77
N GLY A 210 12.98 30.28 -5.66
CA GLY A 210 14.18 29.51 -5.34
C GLY A 210 13.94 28.03 -4.99
N GLY A 211 12.69 27.55 -5.01
CA GLY A 211 12.34 26.16 -4.72
C GLY A 211 11.72 25.45 -5.92
N ALA A 212 11.82 24.12 -5.96
CA ALA A 212 11.18 23.31 -7.00
C ALA A 212 9.66 23.25 -6.81
N VAL A 213 8.91 23.61 -7.85
CA VAL A 213 7.43 23.61 -7.85
C VAL A 213 6.82 22.55 -8.74
N SER A 214 7.56 22.04 -9.73
CA SER A 214 7.13 20.97 -10.60
C SER A 214 8.34 20.27 -11.21
N TRP A 215 8.29 18.95 -11.35
CA TRP A 215 9.37 18.16 -11.93
C TRP A 215 8.84 16.85 -12.50
N SER A 216 9.57 16.30 -13.45
CA SER A 216 9.36 14.93 -13.93
C SER A 216 10.68 14.32 -14.36
N ARG A 217 10.65 13.00 -14.41
CA ARG A 217 11.58 12.17 -15.14
C ARG A 217 10.80 11.30 -16.13
#